data_AF-A0A261CEX0-F1
#
_entry.id   AF-A0A261CEX0-F1
#
_cell.length_a   1.000
_cell.length_b   1.000
_cell.length_c   1.000
_cell.angle_alpha   90.00
_cell.angle_beta   90.00
_cell.angle_gamma   90.00
#
_symmetry.space_group_name_H-M   'P 1'
#
loop_
_entity.id
_entity.type
_entity.pdbx_description
1 polymer ?
#
loop_
_entity_poly.entity_id
_entity_poly.type
_entity_poly.pdbx_seq_one_letter_code
_entity_poly.pdbx_strand_id
1 'polypeptide(L)'
;MILTTILVVVGLGFGGVVADSDSKLCEARNIGASWSYMDNEAVNDAPMFRCCHYPISTTTINSANVTSMNFKCVEPISLKCQNVNSGVVKKIGIAGFKDRSDTSKYTILSVSEEELVEKTMICSPSSMWHLEEKPEDEYLSFSCAYMLQDGTWFFQ
;
A
#
# COMPACT_ATOMS: atom_id res chain seq x y z
N MET A 1 11.18 52.10 47.27
CA MET A 1 10.58 50.77 47.04
C MET A 1 9.38 50.95 46.12
N ILE A 2 9.61 50.84 44.82
CA ILE A 2 8.56 50.63 43.81
C ILE A 2 9.16 49.58 42.88
N LEU A 3 8.62 48.36 42.96
CA LEU A 3 9.15 47.15 42.37
C LEU A 3 8.72 47.09 40.90
N THR A 4 9.69 47.02 39.99
CA THR A 4 9.52 46.90 38.54
C THR A 4 9.00 45.51 38.18
N THR A 5 7.79 45.42 37.63
CA THR A 5 7.20 44.17 37.14
C THR A 5 7.74 43.87 35.74
N ILE A 6 8.52 42.79 35.60
CA ILE A 6 9.05 42.29 34.33
C ILE A 6 7.94 41.49 33.61
N LEU A 7 7.58 41.93 32.40
CA LEU A 7 6.74 41.19 31.46
C LEU A 7 7.59 40.11 30.77
N VAL A 8 7.36 38.84 31.11
CA VAL A 8 7.94 37.70 30.37
C VAL A 8 6.93 37.25 29.32
N VAL A 9 7.18 37.61 28.06
CA VAL A 9 6.50 37.04 26.89
C VAL A 9 7.12 35.67 26.64
N VAL A 10 6.46 34.60 27.09
CA VAL A 10 6.79 33.24 26.64
C VAL A 10 6.00 33.00 25.36
N GLY A 11 6.63 33.28 24.23
CA GLY A 11 6.18 32.83 22.93
C GLY A 11 6.28 31.30 22.85
N LEU A 12 5.15 30.61 23.00
CA LEU A 12 5.02 29.22 22.59
C LEU A 12 4.86 29.21 21.07
N GLY A 13 5.99 29.08 20.38
CA GLY A 13 6.01 28.69 18.98
C GLY A 13 5.38 27.31 18.85
N PHE A 14 4.15 27.26 18.35
CA PHE A 14 3.54 26.03 17.85
C PHE A 14 4.32 25.63 16.60
N GLY A 15 5.36 24.81 16.80
CA GLY A 15 5.99 24.05 15.73
C GLY A 15 4.92 23.16 15.10
N GLY A 16 4.63 23.43 13.83
CA GLY A 16 3.73 22.63 13.03
C GLY A 16 4.24 21.20 12.95
N VAL A 17 3.55 20.29 13.65
CA VAL A 17 3.48 18.91 13.21
C VAL A 17 2.34 18.87 12.21
N VAL A 18 2.70 18.82 10.92
CA VAL A 18 1.79 18.30 9.89
C VAL A 18 1.64 16.82 10.22
N ALA A 19 0.75 16.54 11.15
CA ALA A 19 0.29 15.20 11.43
C ALA A 19 -0.55 14.79 10.24
N ASP A 20 0.01 13.88 9.45
CA ASP A 20 -0.61 13.12 8.38
C ASP A 20 -2.02 12.69 8.81
N SER A 21 -2.99 13.53 8.45
CA SER A 21 -4.37 13.44 8.94
C SER A 21 -5.16 12.38 8.19
N ASP A 22 -4.59 11.80 7.14
CA ASP A 22 -5.22 10.77 6.32
C ASP A 22 -5.17 9.38 6.98
N SER A 23 -4.19 9.12 7.85
CA SER A 23 -4.08 7.81 8.55
C SER A 23 -5.18 7.61 9.60
N LYS A 24 -5.60 8.67 10.31
CA LYS A 24 -6.67 8.57 11.33
C LYS A 24 -8.09 8.59 10.74
N LEU A 25 -8.23 8.95 9.47
CA LEU A 25 -9.52 9.11 8.80
C LEU A 25 -10.09 7.82 8.22
N CYS A 26 -9.29 6.75 8.09
CA CYS A 26 -9.77 5.43 7.67
C CYS A 26 -10.79 4.81 8.67
N GLU A 27 -10.71 5.12 9.96
CA GLU A 27 -11.43 4.36 11.00
C GLU A 27 -12.83 4.88 11.35
N ALA A 28 -13.12 6.17 11.16
CA ALA A 28 -14.38 6.73 11.66
C ALA A 28 -15.59 6.53 10.72
N ARG A 29 -15.36 6.23 9.43
CA ARG A 29 -16.40 6.41 8.39
C ARG A 29 -17.03 5.11 7.88
N ASN A 30 -16.42 3.95 8.13
CA ASN A 30 -16.87 2.67 7.55
C ASN A 30 -17.70 1.77 8.48
N ILE A 31 -17.91 2.16 9.75
CA ILE A 31 -18.64 1.34 10.74
C ILE A 31 -19.96 1.93 11.23
N GLY A 32 -20.39 3.11 10.75
CA GLY A 32 -21.68 3.70 11.18
C GLY A 32 -21.80 3.92 12.70
N ALA A 33 -20.69 3.94 13.43
CA ALA A 33 -20.67 4.05 14.88
C ALA A 33 -20.85 5.52 15.30
N SER A 34 -21.97 5.80 15.96
CA SER A 34 -22.23 7.08 16.64
C SER A 34 -21.26 7.22 17.82
N TRP A 35 -20.49 8.31 17.84
CA TRP A 35 -19.40 8.61 18.80
C TRP A 35 -19.88 8.99 20.21
N SER A 36 -20.95 8.37 20.72
CA SER A 36 -21.50 8.75 22.02
C SER A 36 -21.08 7.85 23.18
N TYR A 37 -20.29 6.79 22.98
CA TYR A 37 -19.97 5.87 24.07
C TYR A 37 -18.74 5.00 23.78
N MET A 38 -17.53 5.50 24.01
CA MET A 38 -16.32 4.67 24.09
C MET A 38 -15.37 5.29 25.12
N ASP A 39 -15.21 4.64 26.27
CA ASP A 39 -14.18 4.95 27.25
C ASP A 39 -12.79 4.54 26.71
N ASN A 40 -11.78 5.37 26.95
CA ASN A 40 -10.42 5.32 26.36
C ASN A 40 -9.63 4.00 26.54
N GLU A 41 -10.13 3.03 27.30
CA GLU A 41 -9.43 1.76 27.58
C GLU A 41 -9.71 0.65 26.55
N ALA A 42 -10.85 0.69 25.85
CA ALA A 42 -11.25 -0.37 24.90
C ALA A 42 -10.66 -0.22 23.48
N VAL A 43 -9.94 0.88 23.21
CA VAL A 43 -9.40 1.20 21.87
C VAL A 43 -8.17 0.34 21.52
N ASN A 44 -7.52 -0.28 22.50
CA ASN A 44 -6.29 -1.05 22.29
C ASN A 44 -6.53 -2.52 21.88
N ASP A 45 -7.75 -3.02 22.00
CA ASP A 45 -8.13 -4.42 21.68
C ASP A 45 -9.12 -4.53 20.50
N ALA A 46 -9.55 -3.39 19.94
CA ALA A 46 -10.22 -3.40 18.65
C ALA A 46 -9.19 -3.75 17.56
N PRO A 47 -9.53 -4.53 16.51
CA PRO A 47 -8.68 -4.65 15.35
C PRO A 47 -8.58 -3.25 14.73
N MET A 48 -7.54 -2.51 15.11
CA MET A 48 -7.22 -1.25 14.49
C MET A 48 -7.06 -1.57 13.01
N PHE A 49 -7.99 -1.09 12.18
CA PHE A 49 -7.96 -1.39 10.74
C PHE A 49 -6.81 -0.59 10.15
N ARG A 50 -5.60 -1.15 10.20
CA ARG A 50 -4.42 -0.50 9.65
C ARG A 50 -4.56 -0.50 8.13
N CYS A 51 -4.62 0.69 7.56
CA CYS A 51 -4.74 0.88 6.12
C CYS A 51 -3.49 0.31 5.44
N CYS A 52 -3.67 -0.49 4.40
CA CYS A 52 -2.55 -0.85 3.54
C CYS A 52 -2.13 0.35 2.70
N HIS A 53 -0.84 0.47 2.42
CA HIS A 53 -0.39 1.35 1.36
C HIS A 53 -0.73 0.75 -0.01
N TYR A 54 -1.07 1.59 -0.98
CA TYR A 54 -1.31 1.14 -2.35
C TYR A 54 -0.12 0.32 -2.88
N PRO A 55 -0.30 -0.93 -3.34
CA PRO A 55 0.78 -1.89 -3.54
C PRO A 55 1.32 -1.93 -4.96
N ILE A 56 0.67 -1.32 -5.94
CA ILE A 56 1.15 -1.40 -7.32
C ILE A 56 2.30 -0.41 -7.50
N SER A 57 3.46 -0.89 -7.95
CA SER A 57 4.56 -0.01 -8.31
C SER A 57 4.13 0.90 -9.46
N THR A 58 4.34 2.21 -9.32
CA THR A 58 3.90 3.24 -10.29
C THR A 58 4.85 3.39 -11.48
N THR A 59 5.95 2.66 -11.49
CA THR A 59 7.01 2.78 -12.49
C THR A 59 6.68 2.09 -13.82
N THR A 60 5.53 1.41 -13.92
CA THR A 60 5.26 0.46 -14.99
C THR A 60 3.83 0.48 -15.52
N ILE A 61 3.67 -0.05 -16.73
CA ILE A 61 2.37 -0.17 -17.42
C ILE A 61 1.57 -1.30 -16.76
N ASN A 62 1.14 -1.04 -15.53
CA ASN A 62 0.29 -1.91 -14.76
C ASN A 62 -1.17 -1.48 -14.99
N SER A 63 -2.02 -2.42 -15.37
CA SER A 63 -3.46 -2.17 -15.41
C SER A 63 -4.06 -2.68 -14.11
N ALA A 64 -4.43 -1.78 -13.21
CA ALA A 64 -5.11 -2.12 -11.97
C ALA A 64 -6.56 -1.65 -12.00
N ASN A 65 -7.46 -2.39 -11.33
CA ASN A 65 -8.86 -1.99 -11.19
C ASN A 65 -9.04 -0.66 -10.44
N VAL A 66 -8.11 -0.33 -9.54
CA VAL A 66 -8.08 0.91 -8.77
C VAL A 66 -6.72 1.57 -8.91
N THR A 67 -6.70 2.89 -9.09
CA THR A 67 -5.46 3.68 -9.16
C THR A 67 -5.05 4.14 -7.75
N SER A 68 -3.78 4.49 -7.57
CA SER A 68 -3.29 5.01 -6.28
C SER A 68 -4.08 6.23 -5.75
N MET A 69 -4.68 7.03 -6.63
CA MET A 69 -5.46 8.22 -6.25
C MET A 69 -6.87 7.87 -5.76
N ASN A 70 -7.44 6.76 -6.25
CA ASN A 70 -8.79 6.32 -5.92
C ASN A 70 -8.79 5.21 -4.86
N PHE A 71 -7.60 4.74 -4.47
CA PHE A 71 -7.43 3.64 -3.55
C PHE A 71 -7.91 3.98 -2.14
N LYS A 72 -8.71 3.07 -1.59
CA LYS A 72 -9.27 3.13 -0.24
C LYS A 72 -8.75 1.97 0.59
N CYS A 73 -7.73 2.25 1.41
CA CYS A 73 -7.35 1.53 2.62
C CYS A 73 -7.15 -0.01 2.52
N VAL A 74 -8.23 -0.79 2.34
CA VAL A 74 -8.26 -2.26 2.38
C VAL A 74 -8.99 -2.89 1.19
N GLU A 75 -9.37 -2.12 0.17
CA GLU A 75 -10.09 -2.70 -0.97
C GLU A 75 -9.21 -3.64 -1.80
N PRO A 76 -9.72 -4.80 -2.26
CA PRO A 76 -8.97 -5.71 -3.12
C PRO A 76 -8.56 -5.05 -4.43
N ILE A 77 -7.34 -5.30 -4.85
CA ILE A 77 -6.79 -4.75 -6.10
C ILE A 77 -6.54 -5.90 -7.07
N SER A 78 -7.14 -5.84 -8.26
CA SER A 78 -6.78 -6.72 -9.36
C SER A 78 -5.67 -6.07 -10.16
N LEU A 79 -4.53 -6.75 -10.31
CA LEU A 79 -3.44 -6.38 -11.19
C LEU A 79 -3.49 -7.26 -12.44
N LYS A 80 -3.66 -6.61 -13.57
CA LYS A 80 -3.64 -7.20 -14.91
C LYS A 80 -2.37 -6.78 -15.64
N CYS A 81 -1.59 -7.78 -16.02
CA CYS A 81 -0.39 -7.65 -16.84
C CYS A 81 -0.68 -8.22 -18.21
N GLN A 82 -0.38 -7.44 -19.25
CA GLN A 82 -0.56 -7.84 -20.63
C GLN A 82 0.74 -7.62 -21.39
N ASN A 83 1.07 -8.58 -22.27
CA ASN A 83 2.15 -8.41 -23.22
C ASN A 83 1.67 -7.54 -24.39
N VAL A 84 2.21 -6.33 -24.50
CA VAL A 84 1.94 -5.43 -25.63
C VAL A 84 2.97 -5.53 -26.76
N ASN A 85 4.07 -6.25 -26.52
CA ASN A 85 5.21 -6.39 -27.45
C ASN A 85 5.44 -7.87 -27.76
N SER A 86 4.49 -8.46 -28.50
CA SER A 86 4.55 -9.84 -28.97
C SER A 86 5.77 -10.06 -29.87
N GLY A 87 6.80 -10.71 -29.33
CA GLY A 87 8.05 -11.01 -30.05
C GLY A 87 9.30 -10.93 -29.17
N VAL A 88 9.37 -9.97 -28.25
CA VAL A 88 10.52 -9.79 -27.34
C VAL A 88 10.30 -10.50 -26.01
N VAL A 89 9.07 -10.46 -25.52
CA VAL A 89 8.66 -11.10 -24.28
C VAL A 89 8.17 -12.52 -24.55
N LYS A 90 8.76 -13.49 -23.84
CA LYS A 90 8.45 -14.92 -23.93
C LYS A 90 7.35 -15.33 -22.95
N LYS A 91 7.38 -14.78 -21.73
CA LYS A 91 6.39 -15.03 -20.67
C LYS A 91 6.13 -13.76 -19.90
N ILE A 92 4.97 -13.69 -19.27
CA ILE A 92 4.62 -12.61 -18.35
C ILE A 92 4.30 -13.17 -16.98
N GLY A 93 4.38 -12.33 -15.97
CA GLY A 93 4.14 -12.72 -14.60
C GLY A 93 3.85 -11.53 -13.70
N ILE A 94 3.66 -11.85 -12.44
CA ILE A 94 3.52 -10.87 -11.37
C ILE A 94 4.65 -11.10 -10.38
N ALA A 95 5.41 -10.04 -10.11
CA ALA A 95 6.45 -10.02 -9.10
C ALA A 95 5.94 -9.38 -7.82
N GLY A 96 6.29 -9.96 -6.67
CA GLY A 96 6.10 -9.38 -5.34
C GLY A 96 7.41 -8.91 -4.74
N PHE A 97 7.37 -7.80 -4.02
CA PHE A 97 8.51 -7.17 -3.36
C PHE A 97 8.23 -7.03 -1.86
N LYS A 98 9.15 -7.51 -1.04
CA LYS A 98 9.06 -7.37 0.42
C LYS A 98 9.57 -6.02 0.92
N ASP A 99 10.31 -5.31 0.08
CA ASP A 99 10.83 -3.97 0.33
C ASP A 99 10.51 -3.09 -0.89
N ARG A 100 9.88 -1.94 -0.66
CA ARG A 100 9.52 -0.99 -1.73
C ARG A 100 10.73 -0.26 -2.30
N SER A 101 11.79 -0.13 -1.51
CA SER A 101 13.00 0.61 -1.89
C SER A 101 14.03 -0.28 -2.59
N ASP A 102 13.96 -1.60 -2.39
CA ASP A 102 14.89 -2.56 -2.98
C ASP A 102 14.19 -3.47 -4.00
N THR A 103 14.06 -2.97 -5.23
CA THR A 103 13.47 -3.72 -6.34
C THR A 103 14.37 -4.84 -6.87
N SER A 104 15.61 -4.97 -6.38
CA SER A 104 16.49 -6.10 -6.74
C SER A 104 16.06 -7.41 -6.09
N LYS A 105 15.31 -7.33 -4.97
CA LYS A 105 14.80 -8.49 -4.23
C LYS A 105 13.31 -8.69 -4.50
N TYR A 106 13.03 -9.52 -5.48
CA TYR A 106 11.68 -9.85 -5.90
C TYR A 106 11.44 -11.36 -5.86
N THR A 107 10.17 -11.74 -5.86
CA THR A 107 9.73 -13.13 -6.06
C THR A 107 8.71 -13.15 -7.18
N ILE A 108 8.90 -14.03 -8.17
CA ILE A 108 7.90 -14.25 -9.21
C ILE A 108 6.79 -15.14 -8.63
N LEU A 109 5.59 -14.58 -8.51
CA LEU A 109 4.46 -15.22 -7.82
C LEU A 109 3.53 -15.97 -8.77
N SER A 110 3.40 -15.47 -9.99
CA SER A 110 2.58 -16.05 -11.03
C SER A 110 3.30 -15.89 -12.37
N VAL A 111 3.20 -16.90 -13.23
CA VAL A 111 3.73 -16.89 -14.59
C VAL A 111 2.64 -17.40 -15.52
N SER A 112 2.42 -16.68 -16.61
CA SER A 112 1.55 -17.10 -17.71
C SER A 112 2.39 -17.29 -18.97
N GLU A 113 2.09 -18.37 -19.69
CA GLU A 113 2.57 -18.56 -21.07
C GLU A 113 1.68 -17.84 -22.09
N GLU A 114 0.52 -17.36 -21.66
CA GLU A 114 -0.36 -16.52 -22.45
C GLU A 114 0.10 -15.06 -22.45
N GLU A 115 -0.46 -14.24 -23.33
CA GLU A 115 -0.19 -12.80 -23.38
C GLU A 115 -0.88 -12.01 -22.26
N LEU A 116 -1.58 -12.70 -21.33
CA LEU A 116 -2.26 -12.09 -20.19
C LEU A 116 -2.04 -12.87 -18.88
N VAL A 117 -1.87 -12.14 -17.77
CA VAL A 117 -2.01 -12.64 -16.41
C VAL A 117 -2.74 -11.60 -15.56
N GLU A 118 -3.70 -12.06 -14.77
CA GLU A 118 -4.47 -11.22 -13.84
C GLU A 118 -4.55 -11.91 -12.48
N LYS A 119 -4.27 -11.17 -11.41
CA LYS A 119 -4.37 -11.66 -10.03
C LYS A 119 -4.92 -10.59 -9.11
N THR A 120 -5.63 -11.05 -8.08
CA THR A 120 -6.18 -10.21 -7.01
C THR A 120 -5.25 -10.21 -5.80
N MET A 121 -4.97 -9.03 -5.27
CA MET A 121 -4.24 -8.82 -4.03
C MET A 121 -5.20 -8.36 -2.94
N ILE A 122 -5.01 -8.92 -1.75
CA ILE A 122 -5.81 -8.63 -0.56
C ILE A 122 -4.89 -8.05 0.51
N CYS A 123 -5.39 -7.01 1.19
CA CYS A 123 -4.70 -6.38 2.30
C CYS A 123 -4.87 -7.23 3.57
N SER A 124 -3.74 -7.62 4.17
CA SER A 124 -3.68 -8.27 5.46
C SER A 124 -3.87 -7.29 6.63
N PRO A 125 -4.32 -7.77 7.81
CA PRO A 125 -4.29 -6.97 9.05
C PRO A 125 -2.90 -6.46 9.45
N SER A 126 -1.83 -7.07 8.93
CA SER A 126 -0.43 -6.64 9.09
C SER A 126 -0.04 -5.41 8.27
N SER A 127 -0.99 -4.84 7.48
CA SER A 127 -0.73 -3.77 6.50
C SER A 127 0.17 -4.19 5.33
N MET A 128 0.33 -5.48 5.13
CA MET A 128 0.98 -6.07 3.96
C MET A 128 -0.07 -6.65 3.02
N TRP A 129 0.35 -7.06 1.84
CA TRP A 129 -0.52 -7.61 0.82
C TRP A 129 -0.12 -9.03 0.46
N HIS A 130 -1.10 -9.84 0.12
CA HIS A 130 -0.88 -11.19 -0.40
C HIS A 130 -1.73 -11.42 -1.64
N LEU A 131 -1.40 -12.45 -2.43
CA LEU A 131 -2.31 -12.93 -3.47
C LEU A 131 -3.48 -13.64 -2.82
N GLU A 132 -4.69 -13.47 -3.36
CA GLU A 132 -5.90 -14.16 -2.87
C GLU A 132 -5.70 -15.68 -2.74
N GLU A 133 -4.99 -16.27 -3.69
CA GLU A 133 -4.70 -17.71 -3.74
C GLU A 133 -3.62 -18.15 -2.74
N LYS A 134 -2.86 -17.22 -2.17
CA LYS A 134 -1.66 -17.50 -1.35
C LYS A 134 -1.50 -16.52 -0.17
N PRO A 135 -2.36 -16.62 0.86
CA PRO A 135 -2.36 -15.70 2.00
C PRO A 135 -1.16 -15.79 2.93
N GLU A 136 -0.38 -16.88 2.88
CA GLU A 136 0.79 -17.07 3.72
C GLU A 136 2.00 -16.20 3.30
N ASP A 137 2.01 -15.68 2.07
CA ASP A 137 3.11 -14.89 1.54
C ASP A 137 2.74 -13.40 1.43
N GLU A 138 3.33 -12.59 2.31
CA GLU A 138 3.07 -11.16 2.39
C GLU A 138 4.17 -10.32 1.70
N TYR A 139 3.74 -9.26 1.02
CA TYR A 139 4.54 -8.33 0.22
C TYR A 139 4.08 -6.88 0.47
N LEU A 140 4.97 -5.92 0.23
CA LEU A 140 4.66 -4.49 0.31
C LEU A 140 4.24 -3.90 -1.03
N SER A 141 4.70 -4.48 -2.14
CA SER A 141 4.33 -4.05 -3.48
C SER A 141 4.37 -5.17 -4.51
N PHE A 142 3.72 -4.93 -5.65
CA PHE A 142 3.72 -5.80 -6.83
C PHE A 142 3.96 -5.01 -8.11
N SER A 143 4.48 -5.68 -9.12
CA SER A 143 4.65 -5.14 -10.47
C SER A 143 4.48 -6.25 -11.50
N CYS A 144 4.13 -5.89 -12.73
CA CYS A 144 4.22 -6.80 -13.85
C CYS A 144 5.68 -7.17 -14.14
N ALA A 145 5.90 -8.47 -14.36
CA ALA A 145 7.20 -9.02 -14.71
C ALA A 145 7.14 -9.62 -16.12
N TYR A 146 8.20 -9.43 -16.88
CA TYR A 146 8.30 -9.84 -18.27
C TYR A 146 9.59 -10.63 -18.45
N MET A 147 9.48 -11.84 -18.98
CA MET A 147 10.62 -12.69 -19.28
C MET A 147 11.04 -12.48 -20.73
N LEU A 148 12.29 -12.11 -20.96
CA LEU A 148 12.91 -12.03 -22.28
C LEU A 148 13.20 -13.43 -22.85
N GLN A 149 13.52 -13.50 -24.14
CA GLN A 149 13.82 -14.77 -24.82
C GLN A 149 15.03 -15.51 -24.21
N ASP A 150 15.97 -14.79 -23.62
CA ASP A 150 17.17 -15.31 -22.94
C ASP A 150 16.88 -15.86 -21.53
N GLY A 151 15.63 -15.74 -21.05
CA GLY A 151 15.20 -16.17 -19.72
C GLY A 151 15.36 -15.11 -18.62
N THR A 152 15.89 -13.93 -18.96
CA THR A 152 16.04 -12.82 -18.02
C THR A 152 14.68 -12.21 -17.72
N TRP A 153 14.38 -12.02 -16.42
CA TRP A 153 13.22 -11.26 -15.99
C TRP A 153 13.56 -9.77 -15.90
N PHE A 154 12.68 -8.94 -16.45
CA PHE A 154 12.68 -7.52 -16.20
C PHE A 154 11.29 -7.09 -15.72
N PHE A 155 11.29 -6.08 -14.88
CA PHE A 155 10.12 -5.44 -14.31
C PHE A 155 10.46 -3.97 -14.36
N GLN A 156 9.55 -3.20 -14.94
CA GLN A 156 9.67 -1.76 -14.91
C GLN A 156 8.92 -1.26 -13.69
#